data_AF-A0A4U9RHG8-F1
#
_entry.id   AF-A0A4U9RHG8-F1
#
_cell.length_a   1.000
_cell.length_b   1.000
_cell.length_c   1.000
_cell.angle_alpha   90.00
_cell.angle_beta   90.00
_cell.angle_gamma   90.00
#
_symmetry.space_group_name_H-M   'P 1'
#
loop_
_entity.id
_entity.type
_entity.pdbx_description
1 polymer ?
#
loop_
_entity_poly.entity_id
_entity_poly.type
_entity_poly.pdbx_seq_one_letter_code
_entity_poly.pdbx_strand_id
1 'polypeptide(L)'
;MRIGIVRHFKVDYKVNGMMSSSDFEEYVTSYDNALVIENKIDLGHSQWSKCYCSDLKRAIITAKSIYDKELEITDLLREVKMYPVKKSQLKIPSFLWSISSRIAWKLNHHSQLETITYTRKRAKEFLSKLDLNSDENILIVSHGFFLITLINELKLLGFNGGVPSEMKNGYLYILEK
;
A
#
# COMPACT_ATOMS: atom_id res chain seq x y z
N MET A 1 15.28 1.09 -16.83
CA MET A 1 14.20 0.23 -16.29
C MET A 1 12.98 1.08 -15.91
N ARG A 2 11.74 0.63 -16.16
CA ARG A 2 10.53 1.29 -15.61
C ARG A 2 9.88 0.47 -14.50
N ILE A 3 9.43 1.16 -13.46
CA ILE A 3 8.64 0.60 -12.36
C ILE A 3 7.26 1.25 -12.38
N GLY A 4 6.25 0.44 -12.68
CA GLY A 4 4.85 0.81 -12.56
C GLY A 4 4.39 0.67 -11.11
N ILE A 5 3.85 1.73 -10.53
CA ILE A 5 3.29 1.75 -9.19
C ILE A 5 1.78 1.90 -9.30
N VAL A 6 1.04 0.94 -8.74
CA VAL A 6 -0.42 0.96 -8.70
C VAL A 6 -0.89 0.79 -7.26
N ARG A 7 -1.69 1.74 -6.79
CA ARG A 7 -2.48 1.55 -5.58
C ARG A 7 -3.68 0.66 -5.93
N HIS A 8 -3.96 -0.35 -5.11
CA HIS A 8 -5.11 -1.23 -5.28
C HIS A 8 -6.43 -0.47 -5.54
N PHE A 9 -7.42 -1.14 -6.12
CA PHE A 9 -8.77 -0.62 -6.35
C PHE A 9 -9.47 -0.11 -5.10
N LYS A 10 -10.43 0.79 -5.27
CA LYS A 10 -11.19 1.33 -4.16
C LYS A 10 -11.92 0.19 -3.45
N VAL A 11 -11.87 0.16 -2.13
CA VAL A 11 -12.57 -0.87 -1.35
C VAL A 11 -14.04 -0.46 -1.22
N ASP A 12 -14.96 -1.40 -1.43
CA ASP A 12 -16.39 -1.21 -1.20
C ASP A 12 -16.70 -1.47 0.28
N TYR A 13 -16.44 -0.47 1.11
CA TYR A 13 -16.66 -0.57 2.54
C TYR A 13 -17.14 0.75 3.13
N LYS A 14 -18.27 0.70 3.85
CA LYS A 14 -18.82 1.86 4.55
C LYS A 14 -18.15 2.04 5.90
N VAL A 15 -17.55 3.20 6.12
CA VAL A 15 -16.90 3.54 7.38
C VAL A 15 -17.97 3.95 8.41
N ASN A 16 -17.93 3.36 9.60
CA ASN A 16 -18.75 3.83 10.72
C ASN A 16 -18.22 5.19 11.22
N GLY A 17 -19.11 6.14 11.49
CA GLY A 17 -18.73 7.49 11.92
C GLY A 17 -18.04 7.52 13.28
N MET A 18 -18.49 6.69 14.23
CA MET A 18 -18.03 6.71 15.63
C MET A 18 -17.60 5.31 16.08
N MET A 19 -16.39 5.18 16.62
CA MET A 19 -15.77 3.89 16.97
C MET A 19 -15.10 3.95 18.35
N SER A 20 -15.27 2.90 19.15
CA SER A 20 -14.37 2.60 20.27
C SER A 20 -13.00 2.12 19.74
N SER A 21 -12.03 1.84 20.62
CA SER A 21 -10.76 1.26 20.17
C SER A 21 -10.94 -0.14 19.58
N SER A 22 -11.84 -0.96 20.13
CA SER A 22 -12.13 -2.30 19.60
C SER A 22 -12.88 -2.23 18.28
N ASP A 23 -13.85 -1.32 18.16
CA ASP A 23 -14.60 -1.10 16.90
C ASP A 23 -13.62 -0.70 15.77
N PHE A 24 -12.59 0.08 16.10
CA PHE A 24 -11.57 0.50 15.13
C PHE A 24 -10.66 -0.66 14.69
N GLU A 25 -10.23 -1.53 15.59
CA GLU A 25 -9.43 -2.73 15.24
C GLU A 25 -10.22 -3.70 14.36
N GLU A 26 -11.49 -3.92 14.69
CA GLU A 26 -12.41 -4.72 13.89
C GLU A 26 -12.66 -4.08 12.52
N TYR A 27 -12.84 -2.76 12.47
CA TYR A 27 -12.95 -2.00 11.23
C TYR A 27 -11.73 -2.22 10.31
N VAL A 28 -10.51 -2.09 10.84
CA VAL A 28 -9.26 -2.30 10.07
C VAL A 28 -9.22 -3.72 9.51
N THR A 29 -9.55 -4.71 10.35
CA THR A 29 -9.55 -6.13 9.96
C THR A 29 -10.62 -6.45 8.92
N SER A 30 -11.81 -5.87 9.06
CA SER A 30 -12.92 -6.04 8.11
C SER A 30 -12.62 -5.37 6.77
N TYR A 31 -12.04 -4.17 6.80
CA TYR A 31 -11.60 -3.47 5.60
C TYR A 31 -10.55 -4.27 4.82
N ASP A 32 -9.66 -4.99 5.51
CA ASP A 32 -8.68 -5.86 4.84
C ASP A 32 -9.30 -7.03 4.06
N ASN A 33 -10.51 -7.44 4.45
CA ASN A 33 -11.25 -8.56 3.88
C ASN A 33 -12.38 -8.15 2.92
N ALA A 34 -12.65 -6.85 2.80
CA ALA A 34 -13.73 -6.32 1.98
C ALA A 34 -13.47 -6.45 0.47
N LEU A 35 -14.56 -6.40 -0.30
CA LEU A 35 -14.52 -6.40 -1.76
C LEU A 35 -13.98 -5.07 -2.30
N VAL A 36 -13.59 -5.08 -3.56
CA VAL A 36 -13.14 -3.88 -4.29
C VAL A 36 -14.12 -3.52 -5.39
N ILE A 37 -14.17 -2.23 -5.70
CA ILE A 37 -14.83 -1.67 -6.87
C ILE A 37 -13.77 -1.59 -7.95
N GLU A 38 -13.80 -2.56 -8.87
CA GLU A 38 -12.86 -2.62 -9.99
C GLU A 38 -13.04 -1.43 -10.94
N ASN A 39 -11.93 -0.94 -11.49
CA ASN A 39 -11.94 0.05 -12.55
C ASN A 39 -10.94 -0.34 -13.63
N LYS A 40 -11.19 0.09 -14.87
CA LYS A 40 -10.19 -0.06 -15.93
C LYS A 40 -8.96 0.79 -15.58
N ILE A 41 -7.79 0.18 -15.68
CA ILE A 41 -6.50 0.87 -15.57
C ILE A 41 -5.87 0.88 -16.96
N ASP A 42 -5.48 2.06 -17.43
CA ASP A 42 -4.63 2.19 -18.60
C ASP A 42 -3.18 1.93 -18.18
N LEU A 43 -2.62 0.80 -18.63
CA LEU A 43 -1.21 0.46 -18.40
C LEU A 43 -0.26 1.13 -19.40
N GLY A 44 -0.80 1.92 -20.33
CA GLY A 44 -0.11 2.45 -21.48
C GLY A 44 0.41 1.33 -22.40
N HIS A 45 1.40 1.67 -23.23
CA HIS A 45 2.03 0.73 -24.16
C HIS A 45 3.24 -0.01 -23.57
N SER A 46 3.41 0.01 -22.24
CA SER A 46 4.58 -0.62 -21.61
C SER A 46 4.37 -2.13 -21.46
N GLN A 47 5.33 -2.91 -21.94
CA GLN A 47 5.42 -4.35 -21.68
C GLN A 47 5.96 -4.55 -20.26
N TRP A 48 5.13 -5.13 -19.38
CA TRP A 48 5.52 -5.50 -18.02
C TRP A 48 5.99 -6.95 -17.99
N SER A 49 7.21 -7.17 -17.50
CA SER A 49 7.82 -8.50 -17.44
C SER A 49 7.40 -9.28 -16.20
N LYS A 50 7.20 -8.58 -15.08
CA LYS A 50 6.79 -9.15 -13.78
C LYS A 50 5.81 -8.23 -13.07
N CYS A 51 4.91 -8.81 -12.28
CA CYS A 51 4.00 -8.06 -11.42
C CYS A 51 4.10 -8.56 -9.98
N TYR A 52 4.54 -7.68 -9.08
CA TYR A 52 4.60 -7.92 -7.65
C TYR A 52 3.36 -7.35 -6.97
N CYS A 53 2.78 -8.08 -6.03
CA CYS A 53 1.68 -7.54 -5.24
C CYS A 53 1.69 -7.99 -3.78
N SER A 54 1.02 -7.20 -2.95
CA SER A 54 0.68 -7.61 -1.60
C SER A 54 -0.24 -8.83 -1.62
N ASP A 55 -0.06 -9.72 -0.66
CA ASP A 55 -0.95 -10.85 -0.39
C ASP A 55 -2.35 -10.48 0.17
N LEU A 56 -2.67 -9.19 0.30
CA LEU A 56 -4.02 -8.75 0.68
C LEU A 56 -4.97 -8.83 -0.52
N LYS A 57 -6.18 -9.35 -0.29
CA LYS A 57 -7.19 -9.63 -1.34
C LYS A 57 -7.35 -8.49 -2.36
N ARG A 58 -7.48 -7.25 -1.89
CA ARG A 58 -7.65 -6.07 -2.75
C ARG A 58 -6.48 -5.82 -3.71
N ALA A 59 -5.24 -6.09 -3.28
CA ALA A 59 -4.05 -5.94 -4.12
C ALA A 59 -3.97 -7.09 -5.13
N ILE A 60 -4.28 -8.32 -4.71
CA ILE A 60 -4.34 -9.49 -5.60
C ILE A 60 -5.40 -9.28 -6.69
N ILE A 61 -6.62 -8.88 -6.34
CA ILE A 61 -7.70 -8.63 -7.31
C ILE A 61 -7.27 -7.56 -8.32
N THR A 62 -6.70 -6.45 -7.83
CA THR A 62 -6.20 -5.39 -8.71
C THR A 62 -5.10 -5.91 -9.64
N ALA A 63 -4.11 -6.64 -9.13
CA ALA A 63 -3.01 -7.18 -9.92
C ALA A 63 -3.50 -8.15 -11.01
N LYS A 64 -4.41 -9.08 -10.65
CA LYS A 64 -5.02 -10.01 -11.62
C LYS A 64 -5.82 -9.31 -12.72
N SER A 65 -6.42 -8.16 -12.42
CA SER A 65 -7.22 -7.41 -13.40
C SER A 65 -6.37 -6.67 -14.45
N ILE A 66 -5.08 -6.44 -14.16
CA ILE A 66 -4.19 -5.64 -15.01
C ILE A 66 -2.99 -6.41 -15.53
N TYR A 67 -2.72 -7.60 -15.01
CA TYR A 67 -1.60 -8.42 -15.41
C TYR A 67 -2.07 -9.86 -15.65
N ASP A 68 -1.77 -10.38 -16.83
CA ASP A 68 -2.30 -11.63 -17.37
C ASP A 68 -1.40 -12.85 -17.12
N LYS A 69 -0.17 -12.63 -16.62
CA LYS A 69 0.77 -13.71 -16.26
C LYS A 69 0.79 -13.97 -14.75
N GLU A 70 1.68 -14.86 -14.32
CA GLU A 70 1.85 -15.22 -12.92
C GLU A 70 2.27 -14.03 -12.04
N LEU A 71 1.68 -13.94 -10.85
CA LEU A 71 1.91 -12.86 -9.89
C LEU A 71 2.95 -13.26 -8.84
N GLU A 72 3.86 -12.34 -8.55
CA GLU A 72 4.82 -12.45 -7.45
C GLU A 72 4.19 -11.89 -6.17
N ILE A 73 3.58 -12.77 -5.37
CA ILE A 73 2.83 -12.39 -4.17
C ILE A 73 3.76 -12.36 -2.95
N THR A 74 3.74 -11.27 -2.19
CA THR A 74 4.56 -11.14 -0.96
C THR A 74 3.86 -10.31 0.12
N ASP A 75 4.10 -10.66 1.38
CA ASP A 75 3.66 -9.89 2.55
C ASP A 75 4.47 -8.59 2.74
N LEU A 76 5.66 -8.49 2.15
CA LEU A 76 6.51 -7.29 2.21
C LEU A 76 5.85 -6.06 1.59
N LEU A 77 4.84 -6.24 0.74
CA LEU A 77 4.09 -5.16 0.10
C LEU A 77 2.79 -4.79 0.84
N ARG A 78 2.51 -5.37 2.01
CA ARG A 78 1.29 -5.07 2.79
C ARG A 78 1.19 -3.61 3.22
N GLU A 79 -0.05 -3.14 3.38
CA GLU A 79 -0.31 -1.82 3.97
C GLU A 79 0.23 -1.75 5.40
N VAL A 80 0.59 -0.54 5.83
CA VAL A 80 0.89 -0.27 7.23
C VAL A 80 -0.40 -0.38 8.04
N LYS A 81 -0.56 -1.49 8.77
CA LYS A 81 -1.73 -1.74 9.62
C LYS A 81 -1.83 -0.68 10.72
N MET A 82 -3.03 -0.16 10.92
CA MET A 82 -3.32 0.84 11.96
C MET A 82 -3.77 0.14 13.23
N TYR A 83 -3.27 0.62 14.36
CA TYR A 83 -3.71 0.21 15.69
C TYR A 83 -4.20 1.43 16.48
N PRO A 84 -5.21 1.30 17.34
CA PRO A 84 -5.65 2.39 18.19
C PRO A 84 -4.50 2.82 19.10
N VAL A 85 -4.32 4.14 19.25
CA VAL A 85 -3.20 4.67 20.04
C VAL A 85 -3.32 4.42 21.53
N LYS A 86 -4.54 4.13 22.01
CA LYS A 86 -4.88 3.80 23.39
C LYS A 86 -6.15 2.95 23.41
N LYS A 87 -6.22 1.99 24.34
CA LYS A 87 -7.46 1.25 24.62
C LYS A 87 -8.49 2.16 25.28
N SER A 88 -9.68 2.25 24.70
CA SER A 88 -10.75 3.11 25.19
C SER A 88 -12.11 2.58 24.73
N GLN A 89 -13.07 2.57 25.64
CA GLN A 89 -14.48 2.28 25.32
C GLN A 89 -15.23 3.53 24.83
N LEU A 90 -14.65 4.72 24.99
CA LEU A 90 -15.23 5.96 24.46
C LEU A 90 -15.23 5.91 22.94
N LYS A 91 -16.40 6.10 22.34
CA LYS A 91 -16.53 6.21 20.89
C LYS A 91 -16.15 7.61 20.45
N ILE A 92 -15.20 7.70 19.54
CA ILE A 92 -14.78 8.95 18.90
C ILE A 92 -14.89 8.82 17.37
N PRO A 93 -14.86 9.93 16.62
CA PRO A 93 -14.88 9.87 15.17
C PRO A 93 -13.79 8.96 14.58
N SER A 94 -14.16 8.08 13.65
CA SER A 94 -13.26 7.08 13.05
C SER A 94 -12.04 7.67 12.34
N PHE A 95 -12.20 8.87 11.77
CA PHE A 95 -11.07 9.59 11.15
C PHE A 95 -10.03 10.01 12.19
N LEU A 96 -10.41 10.30 13.44
CA LEU A 96 -9.45 10.64 14.50
C LEU A 96 -8.59 9.44 14.88
N TRP A 97 -9.18 8.24 14.93
CA TRP A 97 -8.40 7.01 15.07
C TRP A 97 -7.37 6.88 13.95
N SER A 98 -7.81 7.01 12.70
CA SER A 98 -6.92 6.93 11.53
C SER A 98 -5.78 7.96 11.59
N ILE A 99 -6.09 9.24 11.86
CA ILE A 99 -5.09 10.31 11.99
C ILE A 99 -4.11 10.02 13.13
N SER A 100 -4.62 9.68 14.32
CA SER A 100 -3.78 9.40 15.49
C SER A 100 -2.87 8.19 15.26
N SER A 101 -3.35 7.11 14.63
CA SER A 101 -2.52 5.97 14.25
C SER A 101 -1.42 6.34 13.26
N ARG A 102 -1.69 7.23 12.28
CA ARG A 102 -0.66 7.70 11.34
C ARG A 102 0.38 8.59 11.99
N ILE A 103 -0.02 9.45 12.92
CA ILE A 103 0.92 10.26 13.73
C ILE A 103 1.78 9.34 14.60
N ALA A 104 1.15 8.39 15.31
CA ALA A 104 1.84 7.41 16.15
C ALA A 104 2.86 6.58 15.35
N TRP A 105 2.49 6.11 14.15
CA TRP A 105 3.38 5.40 13.23
C TRP A 105 4.61 6.23 12.85
N LYS A 106 4.40 7.50 12.49
CA LYS A 106 5.48 8.42 12.09
C LYS A 106 6.43 8.73 13.26
N LEU A 107 5.90 8.78 14.48
CA LEU A 107 6.69 9.02 15.71
C LEU A 107 7.34 7.76 16.28
N ASN A 108 7.24 6.60 15.62
CA ASN A 108 7.67 5.31 16.15
C ASN A 108 7.06 4.97 17.52
N HIS A 109 5.80 5.37 17.74
CA HIS A 109 5.13 5.15 19.01
C HIS A 109 4.81 3.66 19.22
N HIS A 110 5.03 3.15 20.43
CA HIS A 110 4.89 1.74 20.82
C HIS A 110 3.47 1.16 20.65
N SER A 111 2.46 2.02 20.48
CA SER A 111 1.09 1.58 20.20
C SER A 111 0.93 0.98 18.81
N GLN A 112 1.87 1.21 17.89
CA GLN A 112 1.86 0.63 16.56
C GLN A 112 2.84 -0.55 16.49
N LEU A 113 2.37 -1.71 16.04
CA LEU A 113 3.24 -2.88 15.87
C LEU A 113 4.27 -2.69 14.75
N GLU A 114 3.90 -1.93 13.72
CA GLU A 114 4.82 -1.48 12.67
C GLU A 114 4.95 0.04 12.75
N THR A 115 6.19 0.54 12.76
CA THR A 115 6.51 1.97 12.75
C THR A 115 7.12 2.38 11.42
N ILE A 116 7.32 3.68 11.17
CA ILE A 116 7.98 4.17 9.95
C ILE A 116 9.36 3.51 9.74
N THR A 117 10.11 3.27 10.82
CA THR A 117 11.42 2.60 10.75
C THR A 117 11.27 1.17 10.24
N TYR A 118 10.28 0.42 10.73
CA TYR A 118 10.01 -0.94 10.27
C TYR A 118 9.45 -0.95 8.84
N THR A 119 8.53 -0.04 8.49
CA THR A 119 8.00 0.09 7.12
C THR A 119 9.13 0.35 6.12
N ARG A 120 10.08 1.23 6.49
CA ARG A 120 11.25 1.53 5.66
C ARG A 120 12.17 0.32 5.51
N LYS A 121 12.42 -0.41 6.60
CA LYS A 121 13.21 -1.66 6.57
C LYS A 121 12.56 -2.68 5.62
N ARG A 122 11.24 -2.86 5.72
CA ARG A 122 10.47 -3.77 4.88
C ARG A 122 10.48 -3.36 3.40
N ALA A 123 10.38 -2.06 3.10
CA ALA A 123 10.52 -1.56 1.74
C ALA A 123 11.92 -1.83 1.17
N LYS A 124 12.99 -1.59 1.94
CA LYS A 124 14.37 -1.92 1.53
C LYS A 124 14.57 -3.41 1.31
N GLU A 125 14.00 -4.25 2.19
CA GLU A 125 14.05 -5.70 2.03
C GLU A 125 13.39 -6.14 0.73
N PHE A 126 12.19 -5.62 0.43
CA PHE A 126 11.53 -5.88 -0.84
C PHE A 126 12.39 -5.44 -2.03
N LEU A 127 12.97 -4.23 -2.00
CA LEU A 127 13.81 -3.72 -3.09
C LEU A 127 15.10 -4.52 -3.27
N SER A 128 15.69 -5.07 -2.21
CA SER A 128 16.81 -6.02 -2.31
C SER A 128 16.44 -7.34 -2.99
N LYS A 129 15.13 -7.63 -3.02
CA LYS A 129 14.41 -8.67 -3.80
C LYS A 129 14.63 -8.60 -5.31
N LEU A 130 14.86 -7.38 -5.81
CA LEU A 130 14.69 -7.03 -7.22
C LEU A 130 16.04 -6.84 -7.91
N ASP A 131 16.12 -7.28 -9.16
CA ASP A 131 17.21 -6.88 -10.06
C ASP A 131 16.91 -5.51 -10.68
N LEU A 132 17.27 -4.46 -9.94
CA LEU A 132 17.05 -3.07 -10.34
C LEU A 132 18.00 -2.58 -11.45
N ASN A 133 18.95 -3.42 -11.90
CA ASN A 133 19.84 -3.13 -13.02
C ASN A 133 19.42 -3.84 -14.31
N SER A 134 18.37 -4.66 -14.26
CA SER A 134 17.81 -5.30 -15.45
C SER A 134 17.07 -4.31 -16.36
N ASP A 135 16.94 -4.69 -17.63
CA ASP A 135 16.12 -3.94 -18.60
C ASP A 135 14.62 -4.28 -18.52
N GLU A 136 14.22 -5.15 -17.58
CA GLU A 136 12.84 -5.61 -17.43
C GLU A 136 11.98 -4.57 -16.71
N ASN A 137 10.85 -4.18 -17.31
CA ASN A 137 9.89 -3.32 -16.61
C ASN A 137 9.06 -4.14 -15.63
N ILE A 138 8.86 -3.64 -14.42
CA ILE A 138 8.07 -4.35 -13.39
C ILE A 138 6.88 -3.52 -12.93
N LEU A 139 5.81 -4.21 -12.57
CA LEU A 139 4.61 -3.63 -11.97
C LEU A 139 4.57 -3.96 -10.48
N ILE A 140 4.20 -3.00 -9.64
CA ILE A 140 4.05 -3.16 -8.20
C ILE A 140 2.66 -2.69 -7.80
N VAL A 141 1.85 -3.61 -7.27
CA VAL A 141 0.49 -3.34 -6.79
C VAL A 141 0.45 -3.42 -5.27
N SER A 142 0.20 -2.28 -4.62
CA SER A 142 0.25 -2.17 -3.16
C SER A 142 -0.73 -1.10 -2.64
N HIS A 143 -0.41 -0.47 -1.51
CA HIS A 143 -1.32 0.32 -0.69
C HIS A 143 -0.75 1.72 -0.42
N GLY A 144 -1.62 2.66 -0.10
CA GLY A 144 -1.28 4.08 -0.10
C GLY A 144 -0.08 4.42 0.79
N PHE A 145 -0.13 4.07 2.08
CA PHE A 145 0.92 4.50 3.03
C PHE A 145 2.23 3.74 2.83
N PHE A 146 2.15 2.44 2.53
CA PHE A 146 3.35 1.68 2.18
C PHE A 146 4.02 2.22 0.90
N LEU A 147 3.26 2.50 -0.16
CA LEU A 147 3.81 2.98 -1.43
C LEU A 147 4.55 4.31 -1.29
N ILE A 148 4.08 5.23 -0.44
CA ILE A 148 4.82 6.48 -0.15
C ILE A 148 6.24 6.16 0.33
N THR A 149 6.37 5.17 1.22
CA THR A 149 7.69 4.76 1.75
C THR A 149 8.52 4.09 0.66
N LEU A 150 7.93 3.16 -0.10
CA LEU A 150 8.62 2.46 -1.19
C LEU A 150 9.14 3.41 -2.27
N ILE A 151 8.31 4.38 -2.70
CA ILE A 151 8.67 5.38 -3.70
C ILE A 151 9.85 6.24 -3.20
N ASN A 152 9.86 6.61 -1.91
CA ASN A 152 10.98 7.36 -1.35
C ASN A 152 12.28 6.54 -1.39
N GLU A 153 12.24 5.24 -1.10
CA GLU A 153 13.42 4.38 -1.23
C GLU A 153 13.86 4.22 -2.68
N LEU A 154 12.92 4.06 -3.62
CA LEU A 154 13.22 4.01 -5.06
C LEU A 154 13.89 5.30 -5.55
N LYS A 155 13.42 6.46 -5.09
CA LYS A 155 14.03 7.76 -5.40
C LYS A 155 15.47 7.86 -4.91
N LEU A 156 15.77 7.32 -3.72
CA LEU A 156 17.15 7.25 -3.22
C LEU A 156 18.05 6.32 -4.07
N LEU A 157 17.47 5.36 -4.79
CA LEU A 157 18.18 4.48 -5.73
C LEU A 157 18.31 5.06 -7.14
N GLY A 158 17.85 6.30 -7.34
CA GLY A 158 17.96 7.05 -8.59
C GLY A 158 16.75 6.96 -9.52
N PHE A 159 15.64 6.33 -9.10
CA PHE A 159 14.41 6.33 -9.88
C PHE A 159 13.68 7.67 -9.76
N ASN A 160 13.19 8.21 -10.88
CA ASN A 160 12.51 9.50 -10.94
C ASN A 160 11.10 9.36 -11.50
N GLY A 161 10.20 10.26 -11.11
CA GLY A 161 8.82 10.31 -11.61
C GLY A 161 7.89 11.13 -10.72
N GLY A 162 6.87 11.72 -11.35
CA GLY A 162 5.90 12.60 -10.72
C GLY A 162 4.80 11.83 -9.99
N VAL A 163 5.13 11.19 -8.86
CA VAL A 163 4.13 10.49 -8.03
C VAL A 163 3.68 11.39 -6.87
N PRO A 164 2.38 11.73 -6.77
CA PRO A 164 1.85 12.51 -5.66
C PRO A 164 1.85 11.70 -4.36
N SER A 165 1.85 12.38 -3.22
CA SER A 165 1.67 11.72 -1.91
C SER A 165 0.31 11.05 -1.78
N GLU A 166 -0.74 11.66 -2.35
CA GLU A 166 -2.07 11.08 -2.43
C GLU A 166 -2.26 10.34 -3.75
N MET A 167 -1.92 9.04 -3.75
CA MET A 167 -2.11 8.17 -4.91
C MET A 167 -3.57 7.76 -5.07
N LYS A 168 -4.10 7.93 -6.30
CA LYS A 168 -5.42 7.46 -6.70
C LYS A 168 -5.45 5.94 -6.73
N ASN A 169 -6.55 5.35 -6.26
CA ASN A 169 -6.81 3.92 -6.42
C ASN A 169 -6.93 3.58 -7.91
N GLY A 170 -6.35 2.45 -8.32
CA GLY A 170 -6.47 1.96 -9.69
C GLY A 170 -5.89 2.91 -10.74
N TYR A 171 -4.79 3.58 -10.43
CA TYR A 171 -4.06 4.47 -11.35
C TYR A 171 -2.60 4.05 -11.44
N LEU A 172 -2.05 4.04 -12.66
CA LEU A 172 -0.64 3.74 -12.91
C LEU A 172 0.22 4.99 -12.77
N TYR A 173 1.18 4.93 -11.87
CA TYR A 173 2.28 5.88 -11.78
C TYR A 173 3.56 5.22 -12.27
N ILE A 174 4.43 5.97 -12.93
CA ILE A 174 5.68 5.44 -13.50
C ILE A 174 6.86 6.11 -12.80
N LEU A 175 7.81 5.27 -12.38
CA LEU A 175 9.15 5.67 -11.97
C LEU A 175 10.15 5.07 -12.96
N GLU A 176 11.16 5.82 -13.36
CA GLU A 176 12.17 5.37 -14.31
C GLU A 176 13.58 5.77 -13.91
N LYS A 177 14.53 4.96 -14.37
CA LYS A 177 15.96 5.14 -14.24
C LYS A 177 16.62 4.78 -15.56
#